data_AF-A0A969NHP0-F1
#
_entry.id   AF-A0A969NHP0-F1
#
_cell.length_a   1.000
_cell.length_b   1.000
_cell.length_c   1.000
_cell.angle_alpha   90.00
_cell.angle_beta   90.00
_cell.angle_gamma   90.00
#
_symmetry.space_group_name_H-M   'P 1'
#
loop_
_entity.id
_entity.type
_entity.pdbx_description
1 polymer ?
#
loop_
_entity_poly.entity_id
_entity_poly.type
_entity_poly.pdbx_seq_one_letter_code
_entity_poly.pdbx_strand_id
1 'polypeptide(L)'
;MKNLLPDVKVISFEAQKDFYLKLAAKTNHLNNIQHYCVALGDENKTSVFHKNEYSGASSILESHENLAEIFPACADFSKEKVEMVKLDDFIKHNRIELKKNILMKIDVQGFELNVLKGASEILSSIFVVIAEVNFINLYKKQCRFSDIYSF
;
A
#
# COMPACT_ATOMS: atom_id res chain seq x y z
N MET A 1 -5.28 -16.82 2.56
CA MET A 1 -5.79 -16.55 3.93
C MET A 1 -7.06 -17.29 4.27
N LYS A 2 -8.17 -17.18 3.51
CA LYS A 2 -9.47 -17.78 3.91
C LYS A 2 -9.44 -19.29 4.22
N ASN A 3 -8.69 -20.09 3.46
CA ASN A 3 -8.56 -21.52 3.73
C ASN A 3 -7.74 -21.84 5.00
N LEU A 4 -6.97 -20.87 5.50
CA LEU A 4 -6.09 -21.04 6.66
C LEU A 4 -6.63 -20.31 7.91
N LEU A 5 -7.30 -19.17 7.71
CA LEU A 5 -7.85 -18.27 8.72
C LEU A 5 -9.18 -17.68 8.19
N PRO A 6 -10.28 -18.44 8.18
CA PRO A 6 -11.54 -18.03 7.55
C PRO A 6 -12.19 -16.81 8.22
N ASP A 7 -12.00 -16.66 9.53
CA ASP A 7 -12.65 -15.62 10.36
C ASP A 7 -11.77 -14.37 10.58
N VAL A 8 -10.59 -14.31 9.95
CA VAL A 8 -9.70 -13.16 10.12
C VAL A 8 -10.33 -11.90 9.54
N LYS A 9 -10.30 -10.79 10.29
CA LYS A 9 -10.70 -9.49 9.76
C LYS A 9 -9.59 -8.96 8.84
N VAL A 10 -9.95 -8.54 7.63
CA VAL A 10 -9.04 -7.94 6.66
C VAL A 10 -9.46 -6.50 6.41
N ILE A 11 -8.51 -5.58 6.56
CA ILE A 11 -8.66 -4.19 6.15
C ILE A 11 -7.64 -3.95 5.05
N SER A 12 -8.12 -3.66 3.84
CA SER A 12 -7.30 -3.48 2.65
C SER A 12 -7.39 -2.04 2.15
N PHE A 13 -6.26 -1.51 1.73
CA PHE A 13 -6.14 -0.19 1.12
C PHE A 13 -5.61 -0.37 -0.30
N GLU A 14 -6.28 0.22 -1.28
CA GLU A 14 -5.92 0.13 -2.70
C GLU A 14 -6.10 1.51 -3.34
N ALA A 15 -5.02 2.06 -3.89
CA ALA A 15 -5.06 3.37 -4.54
C ALA A 15 -5.72 3.30 -5.93
N GLN A 16 -5.60 2.18 -6.63
CA GLN A 16 -6.12 1.99 -7.98
C GLN A 16 -7.61 1.67 -7.95
N LYS A 17 -8.44 2.64 -8.32
CA LYS A 17 -9.90 2.54 -8.30
C LYS A 17 -10.45 1.28 -8.99
N ASP A 18 -9.89 0.91 -10.14
CA ASP A 18 -10.34 -0.28 -10.89
C ASP A 18 -10.11 -1.58 -10.11
N PHE A 19 -8.99 -1.68 -9.38
CA PHE A 19 -8.68 -2.85 -8.55
C PHE A 19 -9.49 -2.86 -7.27
N TYR A 20 -9.65 -1.70 -6.62
CA TYR A 20 -10.56 -1.54 -5.49
C TYR A 20 -11.97 -2.04 -5.83
N LEU A 21 -12.54 -1.61 -6.95
CA LEU A 21 -13.88 -2.04 -7.38
C LEU A 21 -13.94 -3.56 -7.66
N LYS A 22 -12.92 -4.12 -8.32
CA LYS A 22 -12.83 -5.57 -8.58
C LYS A 22 -12.74 -6.37 -7.27
N LEU A 23 -11.93 -5.91 -6.31
CA LEU A 23 -11.77 -6.55 -5.01
C LEU A 23 -13.07 -6.49 -4.21
N ALA A 24 -13.66 -5.30 -4.10
CA ALA A 24 -14.93 -5.10 -3.41
C ALA A 24 -16.05 -5.98 -3.99
N ALA A 25 -16.17 -6.05 -5.32
CA ALA A 25 -17.15 -6.92 -5.98
C ALA A 25 -16.90 -8.41 -5.71
N LYS A 26 -15.63 -8.85 -5.74
CA LYS A 26 -15.27 -10.25 -5.48
C LYS A 26 -15.46 -10.68 -4.03
N THR A 27 -15.41 -9.75 -3.07
CA THR A 27 -15.49 -10.07 -1.63
C THR A 27 -16.75 -9.51 -0.96
N ASN A 28 -17.72 -8.99 -1.71
CA ASN A 28 -18.94 -8.37 -1.16
C ASN A 28 -19.78 -9.32 -0.29
N HIS A 29 -19.65 -10.62 -0.51
CA HIS A 29 -20.33 -11.67 0.26
C HIS A 29 -19.62 -12.02 1.58
N LEU A 30 -18.50 -11.34 1.91
CA LEU A 30 -17.70 -11.57 3.10
C LEU A 30 -17.80 -10.38 4.05
N ASN A 31 -18.30 -10.62 5.26
CA ASN A 31 -18.52 -9.57 6.26
C ASN A 31 -17.24 -9.19 7.03
N ASN A 32 -16.17 -9.99 6.91
CA ASN A 32 -14.90 -9.79 7.59
C ASN A 32 -13.83 -9.09 6.73
N ILE A 33 -14.18 -8.60 5.54
CA ILE A 33 -13.24 -7.89 4.65
C ILE A 33 -13.78 -6.50 4.33
N GLN A 34 -12.96 -5.49 4.56
CA GLN A 34 -13.24 -4.10 4.23
C GLN A 34 -12.14 -3.57 3.31
N HIS A 35 -12.53 -2.90 2.23
CA HIS A 35 -11.61 -2.27 1.28
C HIS A 35 -11.80 -0.76 1.30
N TYR A 36 -10.71 -0.02 1.15
CA TYR A 36 -10.70 1.44 1.07
C TYR A 36 -9.90 1.90 -0.15
N CYS A 37 -10.48 2.81 -0.93
CA CYS A 37 -9.90 3.31 -2.18
C CYS A 37 -9.01 4.54 -1.93
N VAL A 38 -7.89 4.36 -1.22
CA VAL A 38 -6.94 5.44 -0.88
C VAL A 38 -5.51 4.90 -0.92
N ALA A 39 -4.55 5.77 -1.20
CA ALA A 39 -3.14 5.49 -0.96
C ALA A 39 -2.79 5.71 0.51
N LEU A 40 -1.79 4.98 1.01
CA LEU A 40 -1.22 5.21 2.33
C LEU A 40 0.13 5.92 2.20
N GLY A 41 0.42 6.82 3.13
CA GLY A 41 1.68 7.55 3.19
C GLY A 41 1.87 8.28 4.52
N ASP A 42 2.84 9.18 4.59
CA ASP A 42 3.22 9.92 5.79
C ASP A 42 2.51 11.27 5.96
N GLU A 43 1.62 11.63 5.02
CA GLU A 43 0.86 12.88 5.01
C GLU A 43 -0.56 12.67 4.46
N ASN A 44 -1.51 13.51 4.89
CA ASN A 44 -2.85 13.57 4.31
C ASN A 44 -2.88 14.62 3.18
N LYS A 45 -3.03 14.18 1.93
CA LYS A 45 -3.09 15.09 0.76
C LYS A 45 -3.65 14.39 -0.48
N THR A 46 -4.09 15.17 -1.46
CA THR A 46 -4.21 14.66 -2.83
C THR A 46 -2.81 14.48 -3.42
N SER A 47 -2.50 13.26 -3.87
CA SER A 47 -1.21 12.92 -4.48
C SER A 47 -1.38 12.52 -5.95
N VAL A 48 -0.29 12.67 -6.72
CA VAL A 48 -0.20 12.08 -8.06
C VAL A 48 0.18 10.62 -7.90
N PHE A 49 -0.59 9.75 -8.52
CA PHE A 49 -0.33 8.31 -8.61
C PHE A 49 0.10 7.98 -10.05
N HIS A 50 1.20 7.25 -10.18
CA HIS A 50 1.77 6.82 -11.44
C HIS A 50 1.28 5.40 -11.72
N LYS A 51 0.27 5.30 -12.59
CA LYS A 51 -0.39 4.04 -12.93
C LYS A 51 0.24 3.42 -14.17
N ASN A 52 0.78 2.22 -14.02
CA ASN A 52 1.31 1.41 -15.11
C ASN A 52 0.21 0.47 -15.66
N GLU A 53 0.33 0.02 -16.92
CA GLU A 53 -0.53 -1.04 -17.45
C GLU A 53 -0.36 -2.35 -16.67
N TYR A 54 0.87 -2.68 -16.31
CA TYR A 54 1.15 -3.73 -15.34
C TYR A 54 0.93 -3.19 -13.93
N SER A 55 -0.25 -3.45 -13.37
CA SER A 55 -0.68 -2.84 -12.11
C SER A 55 0.25 -3.07 -10.92
N GLY A 56 1.07 -4.12 -10.96
CA GLY A 56 2.10 -4.41 -9.97
C GLY A 56 3.30 -3.46 -10.01
N ALA A 57 3.42 -2.62 -11.04
CA ALA A 57 4.46 -1.60 -11.15
C ALA A 57 3.95 -0.17 -10.86
N SER A 58 2.68 -0.01 -10.49
CA SER A 58 2.11 1.30 -10.15
C SER A 58 2.60 1.81 -8.79
N SER A 59 2.88 3.11 -8.66
CA SER A 59 3.40 3.70 -7.42
C SER A 59 2.99 5.16 -7.23
N ILE A 60 3.05 5.65 -5.98
CA ILE A 60 3.06 7.09 -5.69
C ILE A 60 4.33 7.73 -6.27
N LEU A 61 5.43 6.99 -6.28
CA LEU A 61 6.71 7.47 -6.79
C LEU A 61 6.75 7.46 -8.32
N GLU A 62 7.52 8.39 -8.88
CA GLU A 62 7.86 8.37 -10.30
C GLU A 62 8.80 7.19 -10.61
N SER A 63 8.69 6.60 -11.81
CA SER A 63 9.60 5.56 -12.26
C SER A 63 11.05 6.08 -12.41
N HIS A 64 12.00 5.20 -12.12
CA HIS A 64 13.43 5.37 -12.40
C HIS A 64 13.77 4.73 -13.76
N GLU A 65 14.82 5.18 -14.44
CA GLU A 65 15.25 4.66 -15.75
C GLU A 65 15.48 3.14 -15.74
N ASN A 66 16.14 2.62 -14.71
CA ASN A 66 16.31 1.18 -14.45
C ASN A 66 15.04 0.34 -14.61
N LEU A 67 13.85 0.88 -14.27
CA LEU A 67 12.61 0.11 -14.40
C LEU A 67 12.35 -0.25 -15.86
N ALA A 68 12.46 0.72 -16.76
CA ALA A 68 12.26 0.50 -18.19
C ALA A 68 13.39 -0.33 -18.81
N GLU A 69 14.61 -0.23 -18.29
CA GLU A 69 15.74 -1.07 -18.75
C GLU A 69 15.56 -2.54 -18.39
N ILE A 70 15.14 -2.82 -17.15
CA ILE A 70 14.98 -4.20 -16.65
C ILE A 70 13.63 -4.80 -17.10
N PHE A 71 12.58 -3.97 -17.12
CA PHE A 71 11.22 -4.35 -17.48
C PHE A 71 10.66 -3.40 -18.55
N PRO A 72 11.05 -3.56 -19.84
CA PRO A 72 10.62 -2.66 -20.92
C PRO A 72 9.10 -2.52 -21.06
N ALA A 73 8.34 -3.59 -20.73
CA ALA A 73 6.88 -3.56 -20.74
C ALA A 73 6.27 -2.63 -19.67
N CYS A 74 7.05 -2.17 -18.69
CA CYS A 74 6.65 -1.25 -17.63
C CYS A 74 7.16 0.18 -17.88
N ALA A 75 7.61 0.54 -19.08
CA ALA A 75 8.16 1.87 -19.35
C ALA A 75 7.12 3.00 -19.26
N ASP A 76 5.88 2.71 -19.65
CA ASP A 76 4.85 3.73 -19.80
C ASP A 76 3.92 3.83 -18.59
N PHE A 77 3.66 5.07 -18.18
CA PHE A 77 2.81 5.39 -17.04
C PHE A 77 1.79 6.47 -17.40
N SER A 78 0.56 6.26 -16.97
CA SER A 78 -0.46 7.30 -16.86
C SER A 78 -0.42 7.94 -15.47
N LYS A 79 -0.95 9.15 -15.35
CA LYS A 79 -1.04 9.86 -14.07
C LYS A 79 -2.50 10.03 -13.68
N GLU A 80 -2.83 9.72 -12.44
CA GLU A 80 -4.13 10.02 -11.85
C GLU A 80 -3.96 10.68 -10.48
N LYS A 81 -4.98 11.40 -10.03
CA LYS A 81 -5.01 11.98 -8.69
C LYS A 81 -5.71 11.01 -7.75
N VAL A 82 -5.05 10.68 -6.64
CA VAL A 82 -5.60 9.84 -5.57
C VAL A 82 -5.55 10.59 -4.24
N GLU A 83 -6.43 10.22 -3.34
CA GLU A 83 -6.30 10.62 -1.94
C GLU A 83 -5.22 9.76 -1.28
N MET A 84 -4.27 10.40 -0.60
CA MET A 84 -3.28 9.75 0.24
C MET A 84 -3.52 10.16 1.69
N VAL A 85 -3.48 9.17 2.58
CA VAL A 85 -3.75 9.38 4.01
C VAL A 85 -2.69 8.70 4.86
N LYS A 86 -2.44 9.26 6.03
CA LYS A 86 -1.78 8.56 7.13
C LYS A 86 -2.71 7.47 7.66
N LEU A 87 -2.18 6.28 7.86
CA LEU A 87 -2.96 5.16 8.37
C LEU A 87 -3.47 5.43 9.79
N ASP A 88 -2.65 6.05 10.65
CA ASP A 88 -3.04 6.43 12.01
C ASP A 88 -4.28 7.35 12.00
N ASP A 89 -4.25 8.39 11.17
CA ASP A 89 -5.35 9.36 11.03
C ASP A 89 -6.60 8.68 10.45
N PHE A 90 -6.43 7.81 9.45
CA PHE A 90 -7.53 7.09 8.83
C PHE A 90 -8.24 6.18 9.84
N ILE A 91 -7.49 5.40 10.62
CA ILE A 91 -8.02 4.49 11.65
C ILE A 91 -8.79 5.29 12.70
N LYS A 92 -8.21 6.39 13.18
CA LYS A 92 -8.82 7.26 14.20
C LYS A 92 -10.10 7.92 13.68
N HIS A 93 -10.07 8.50 12.48
CA HIS A 93 -11.21 9.19 11.89
C HIS A 93 -12.40 8.25 11.66
N ASN A 94 -12.12 7.05 11.14
CA ASN A 94 -13.15 6.04 10.86
C ASN A 94 -13.53 5.19 12.08
N ARG A 95 -12.94 5.46 13.26
CA ARG A 95 -13.16 4.71 14.51
C ARG A 95 -12.99 3.20 14.31
N ILE A 96 -11.95 2.82 13.56
CA ILE A 96 -11.67 1.43 13.27
C ILE A 96 -11.06 0.78 14.51
N GLU A 97 -11.79 -0.17 15.09
CA GLU A 97 -11.28 -0.96 16.21
C GLU A 97 -10.23 -1.96 15.72
N LEU A 98 -9.00 -1.76 16.19
CA LEU A 98 -7.86 -2.64 15.97
C LEU A 98 -7.69 -3.57 17.17
N LYS A 99 -7.49 -4.86 16.90
CA LYS A 99 -7.10 -5.84 17.91
C LYS A 99 -5.57 -5.85 18.05
N LYS A 100 -5.05 -6.49 19.10
CA LYS A 100 -3.63 -6.85 19.17
C LYS A 100 -3.31 -7.97 18.16
N ASN A 101 -2.02 -8.16 17.90
CA ASN A 101 -1.47 -9.21 17.04
C ASN A 101 -1.87 -9.07 15.56
N ILE A 102 -1.76 -7.85 15.04
CA ILE A 102 -2.03 -7.55 13.63
C ILE A 102 -0.87 -8.01 12.76
N LEU A 103 -1.20 -8.61 11.61
CA LEU A 103 -0.26 -8.76 10.49
C LEU A 103 -0.50 -7.62 9.51
N MET A 104 0.54 -6.85 9.22
CA MET A 104 0.52 -5.80 8.21
C MET A 104 1.31 -6.26 6.99
N LYS A 105 0.68 -6.22 5.81
CA LYS A 105 1.34 -6.43 4.52
C LYS A 105 1.44 -5.09 3.79
N ILE A 106 2.63 -4.75 3.31
CA ILE A 106 2.91 -3.51 2.58
C ILE A 106 3.58 -3.88 1.26
N ASP A 107 3.04 -3.35 0.18
CA ASP A 107 3.51 -3.55 -1.19
C ASP A 107 2.94 -2.37 -1.96
N VAL A 108 3.73 -1.29 -1.96
CA VAL A 108 3.36 0.01 -2.56
C VAL A 108 4.46 0.50 -3.49
N GLN A 109 5.31 -0.43 -3.92
CA GLN A 109 6.34 -0.25 -4.93
C GLN A 109 7.25 0.95 -4.64
N GLY A 110 8.00 0.84 -3.54
CA GLY A 110 9.07 1.75 -3.16
C GLY A 110 8.70 2.85 -2.16
N PHE A 111 7.44 2.90 -1.76
CA PHE A 111 6.88 3.89 -0.81
C PHE A 111 6.61 3.30 0.58
N GLU A 112 7.17 2.13 0.89
CA GLU A 112 6.86 1.34 2.09
C GLU A 112 7.22 2.09 3.38
N LEU A 113 8.38 2.77 3.42
CA LEU A 113 8.80 3.52 4.60
C LEU A 113 7.85 4.68 4.92
N ASN A 114 7.29 5.34 3.89
CA ASN A 114 6.31 6.41 4.08
C ASN A 114 4.99 5.86 4.66
N VAL A 115 4.56 4.67 4.22
CA VAL A 115 3.41 3.97 4.82
C VAL A 115 3.66 3.68 6.30
N LEU A 116 4.85 3.17 6.65
CA LEU A 116 5.22 2.88 8.04
C LEU A 116 5.25 4.14 8.92
N LYS A 117 5.81 5.25 8.41
CA LYS A 117 5.77 6.55 9.09
C LYS A 117 4.34 7.07 9.29
N GLY A 118 3.46 6.81 8.34
CA GLY A 118 2.03 7.11 8.43
C GLY A 118 1.25 6.23 9.41
N ALA A 119 1.84 5.13 9.88
CA ALA A 119 1.25 4.12 10.76
C ALA A 119 1.94 4.04 12.13
N SER A 120 2.79 5.01 12.45
CA SER A 120 3.69 5.01 13.62
C SER A 120 3.00 4.72 14.96
N GLU A 121 1.76 5.19 15.16
CA GLU A 121 1.02 4.98 16.40
C GLU A 121 0.51 3.54 16.50
N ILE A 122 0.00 2.98 15.39
CA ILE A 122 -0.56 1.63 15.38
C ILE A 122 0.51 0.52 15.31
N LEU A 123 1.78 0.84 15.01
CA LEU A 123 2.88 -0.16 14.96
C LEU A 123 2.97 -0.97 16.26
N SER A 124 2.66 -0.36 17.40
CA SER A 124 2.63 -1.03 18.71
C SER A 124 1.62 -2.19 18.81
N SER A 125 0.61 -2.22 17.94
CA SER A 125 -0.40 -3.29 17.85
C SER A 125 -0.10 -4.33 16.75
N ILE A 126 0.90 -4.06 15.92
CA ILE A 126 1.34 -4.93 14.83
C ILE A 126 2.35 -5.93 15.38
N PHE A 127 2.07 -7.20 15.16
CA PHE A 127 2.95 -8.30 15.55
C PHE A 127 3.97 -8.63 14.44
N VAL A 128 3.55 -8.53 13.18
CA VAL A 128 4.43 -8.78 12.02
C VAL A 128 4.14 -7.77 10.93
N VAL A 129 5.22 -7.21 10.36
CA VAL A 129 5.20 -6.47 9.10
C VAL A 129 5.83 -7.34 8.02
N ILE A 130 5.14 -7.48 6.89
CA ILE A 130 5.66 -8.07 5.65
C ILE A 130 5.70 -6.95 4.62
N ALA A 131 6.90 -6.52 4.24
CA ALA A 131 7.09 -5.47 3.25
C ALA A 131 7.85 -6.02 2.03
N GLU A 132 7.37 -5.68 0.83
CA GLU A 132 8.12 -5.89 -0.41
C GLU A 132 9.14 -4.76 -0.59
N VAL A 133 10.40 -5.11 -0.87
CA VAL A 133 11.48 -4.13 -1.04
C VAL A 133 12.26 -4.41 -2.31
N ASN A 134 12.65 -3.34 -2.98
CA ASN A 134 13.48 -3.40 -4.18
C ASN A 134 14.94 -3.10 -3.83
N PHE A 135 15.86 -3.99 -4.23
CA PHE A 135 17.30 -3.82 -4.01
C PHE A 135 17.97 -2.88 -5.03
N ILE A 136 17.30 -2.67 -6.16
CA ILE A 136 17.67 -1.70 -7.19
C ILE A 136 16.64 -0.58 -7.14
N ASN A 137 17.06 0.65 -7.44
CA ASN A 137 16.13 1.76 -7.57
C ASN A 137 15.28 1.57 -8.83
N LEU A 138 14.03 1.15 -8.67
CA LEU A 138 13.05 1.09 -9.74
C LEU A 138 12.17 2.35 -9.77
N TYR A 139 12.11 3.07 -8.65
CA TYR A 139 11.39 4.32 -8.49
C TYR A 139 12.29 5.43 -7.95
N LYS A 140 12.02 6.68 -8.33
CA LYS A 140 12.75 7.84 -7.83
C LYS A 140 12.43 8.06 -6.35
N LYS A 141 13.46 8.32 -5.54
CA LYS A 141 13.35 8.54 -4.08
C LYS A 141 12.79 7.32 -3.31
N GLN A 142 12.81 6.14 -3.92
CA GLN A 142 12.50 4.88 -3.27
C GLN A 142 13.35 4.69 -2.01
N CYS A 143 12.73 4.21 -0.94
CA CYS A 143 13.46 3.82 0.28
C CYS A 143 14.27 2.54 0.05
N ARG A 144 15.42 2.42 0.71
CA ARG A 144 16.21 1.19 0.72
C ARG A 144 15.68 0.25 1.79
N PHE A 145 16.01 -1.04 1.64
CA PHE A 145 15.81 -2.03 2.70
C PHE A 145 16.41 -1.56 4.04
N SER A 146 17.61 -0.99 4.01
CA SER A 146 18.28 -0.47 5.22
C SER A 146 17.48 0.61 5.94
N ASP A 147 16.77 1.45 5.18
CA ASP A 147 15.99 2.56 5.73
C ASP A 147 14.74 2.03 6.45
N ILE A 148 14.11 1.00 5.89
CA ILE A 148 12.98 0.29 6.50
C ILE A 148 13.44 -0.50 7.73
N TYR A 149 14.55 -1.23 7.64
CA TYR A 149 15.07 -2.05 8.74
C TYR A 149 15.54 -1.22 9.95
N SER A 150 16.02 0.01 9.71
CA SER A 150 16.51 0.89 10.78
C SER A 150 15.42 1.70 11.46
N PHE A 151 14.21 1.74 10.89
CA PHE A 151 13.05 2.44 11.43
C PHE A 151 12.33 1.56 12.46
#